data_AF-A0AAW9DUP8-F1
#
_entry.id   AF-A0AAW9DUP8-F1
#
_cell.length_a   1.000
_cell.length_b   1.000
_cell.length_c   1.000
_cell.angle_alpha   90.00
_cell.angle_beta   90.00
_cell.angle_gamma   90.00
#
_symmetry.space_group_name_H-M   'P 1'
#
loop_
_entity.id
_entity.type
_entity.pdbx_description
1 polymer ?
#
loop_
_entity_poly.entity_id
_entity_poly.type
_entity_poly.pdbx_seq_one_letter_code
_entity_poly.pdbx_strand_id
1 'polypeptide(L)'
;MNAASPLFTRFAGFIDRLKQTIAAASVKVQGRPARLPAPLGLLLYGRLSRLTTRLRDLLARIEIERTKPRRVAPPRAPRKSPPKPTPVLPRRFGWIAQPIPEANAHAQTLRQFLCEPETETLIASDPRIGRILRPLCHLLGIDLTLIYRMIPPAHPQDAPQTKPHPLLRNPSIKPRPTKPRSRLPKPPDPPLRAPTLDAIQSLLDHNFSPRAQTHNPWFTPPDFFIVHPK
;
A
#
# COMPACT_ATOMS: atom_id res chain seq x y z
N MET A 1 -6.08 19.59 22.97
CA MET A 1 -5.15 19.30 21.86
C MET A 1 -4.31 18.11 22.31
N ASN A 2 -4.64 16.90 21.85
CA ASN A 2 -3.92 15.70 22.24
C ASN A 2 -2.53 15.75 21.63
N ALA A 3 -1.49 15.70 22.47
CA ALA A 3 -0.13 15.50 22.01
C ALA A 3 -0.12 14.19 21.21
N ALA A 4 0.02 14.27 19.89
CA ALA A 4 0.23 13.09 19.08
C ALA A 4 1.44 12.36 19.68
N SER A 5 1.28 11.08 20.01
CA SER A 5 2.34 10.27 20.62
C SER A 5 3.66 10.53 19.87
N PRO A 6 4.77 10.82 20.57
CA PRO A 6 6.04 11.16 19.92
C PRO A 6 6.47 10.07 18.92
N LEU A 7 6.11 8.82 19.17
CA LEU A 7 6.27 7.69 18.27
C LEU A 7 5.56 7.88 16.92
N PHE A 8 4.31 8.35 16.92
CA PHE A 8 3.57 8.60 15.67
C PHE A 8 4.22 9.71 14.85
N THR A 9 4.70 10.78 15.50
CA THR A 9 5.40 11.87 14.82
C THR A 9 6.69 11.38 14.18
N ARG A 10 7.48 10.56 14.89
CA ARG A 10 8.69 9.91 14.35
C ARG A 10 8.37 9.01 13.15
N PHE A 11 7.32 8.19 13.25
CA PHE A 11 6.88 7.30 12.18
C PHE A 11 6.35 8.07 10.96
N ALA A 12 5.55 9.11 11.15
CA ALA A 12 5.04 9.96 10.08
C ALA A 12 6.20 10.61 9.31
N GLY A 13 7.16 11.20 10.04
CA GLY A 13 8.38 11.75 9.44
C GLY A 13 9.21 10.72 8.68
N PHE A 14 9.29 9.47 9.17
CA PHE A 14 9.90 8.37 8.43
C PHE A 14 9.17 8.08 7.11
N ILE A 15 7.83 7.96 7.14
CA ILE A 15 7.05 7.70 5.93
C ILE A 15 7.19 8.84 4.92
N ASP A 16 7.25 10.09 5.38
CA ASP A 16 7.38 11.24 4.48
C ASP A 16 8.76 11.29 3.82
N ARG A 17 9.84 10.96 4.54
CA ARG A 17 11.17 10.77 3.93
C ARG A 17 11.16 9.64 2.89
N LEU A 18 10.51 8.51 3.18
CA LEU A 18 10.38 7.42 2.22
C LEU A 18 9.59 7.84 0.97
N LYS A 19 8.49 8.59 1.13
CA LYS A 19 7.71 9.16 0.02
C LYS A 19 8.56 10.10 -0.83
N GLN A 20 9.37 10.97 -0.22
CA GLN A 20 10.28 11.88 -0.93
C GLN A 20 11.30 11.10 -1.75
N THR A 21 11.91 10.04 -1.20
CA THR A 21 12.82 9.17 -1.95
C THR A 21 12.14 8.49 -3.13
N ILE A 22 10.91 7.99 -2.96
CA ILE A 22 10.13 7.38 -4.05
C ILE A 22 9.78 8.41 -5.13
N ALA A 23 9.40 9.62 -4.73
CA ALA A 23 9.12 10.70 -5.66
C ALA A 23 10.37 11.07 -6.47
N ALA A 24 11.51 11.24 -5.81
CA ALA A 24 12.79 11.53 -6.47
C ALA A 24 13.19 10.42 -7.46
N ALA A 25 12.96 9.14 -7.13
CA ALA A 25 13.23 8.02 -8.02
C ALA A 25 12.26 7.92 -9.21
N SER A 26 11.08 8.54 -9.12
CA SER A 26 10.03 8.52 -10.15
C SER A 26 10.14 9.68 -11.14
N VAL A 27 10.91 10.72 -10.83
CA VAL A 27 11.11 11.89 -11.69
C VAL A 27 12.31 11.65 -12.59
N LYS A 28 12.16 11.99 -13.88
CA LYS A 28 13.27 12.02 -14.83
C LYS A 28 14.11 13.26 -14.55
N VAL A 29 15.35 13.07 -14.12
CA VAL A 29 16.34 14.15 -13.99
C VAL A 29 17.07 14.30 -15.32
N GLN A 30 17.45 15.52 -15.72
CA GLN A 30 18.13 15.76 -17.00
C GLN A 30 19.29 14.76 -17.22
N GLY A 31 19.26 14.06 -18.36
CA GLY A 31 20.27 13.07 -18.73
C GLY A 31 20.18 11.70 -18.02
N ARG A 32 19.23 11.48 -17.09
CA ARG A 32 19.05 10.17 -16.41
C ARG A 32 17.60 9.69 -16.50
N PRO A 33 17.34 8.46 -16.98
CA PRO A 33 15.99 7.91 -16.95
C PRO A 33 15.51 7.77 -15.49
N ALA A 34 14.20 7.92 -15.27
CA ALA A 34 13.61 7.62 -13.97
C ALA A 34 13.90 6.16 -13.61
N ARG A 35 14.34 5.92 -12.37
CA ARG A 35 14.62 4.55 -11.89
C ARG A 35 13.34 3.77 -11.63
N LEU A 36 12.25 4.48 -11.36
CA LEU A 36 10.93 3.94 -11.10
C LEU A 36 9.93 4.49 -12.13
N PRO A 37 9.11 3.64 -12.78
CA PRO A 37 8.04 4.14 -13.64
C PRO A 37 7.08 5.04 -12.84
N ALA A 38 6.79 6.24 -13.36
CA ALA A 38 5.95 7.23 -12.67
C ALA A 38 4.58 6.69 -12.19
N PRO A 39 3.84 5.85 -12.97
CA PRO A 39 2.58 5.27 -12.49
C PRO A 39 2.77 4.42 -11.23
N LEU A 40 3.88 3.68 -11.15
CA LEU A 40 4.18 2.82 -10.03
C LEU A 40 4.62 3.64 -8.81
N GLY A 41 5.38 4.72 -9.01
CA GLY A 41 5.66 5.72 -7.98
C GLY A 41 4.39 6.31 -7.35
N LEU A 42 3.41 6.69 -8.18
CA LEU A 42 2.12 7.23 -7.72
C LEU A 42 1.32 6.21 -6.88
N LEU A 43 1.34 4.93 -7.28
CA LEU A 43 0.65 3.86 -6.54
C LEU A 43 1.30 3.60 -5.18
N LEU A 44 2.63 3.61 -5.12
CA LEU A 44 3.37 3.53 -3.86
C LEU A 44 3.04 4.70 -2.95
N TYR A 45 3.07 5.92 -3.49
CA TYR A 45 2.72 7.13 -2.75
C TYR A 45 1.31 7.03 -2.13
N GLY A 46 0.32 6.66 -2.95
CA GLY A 46 -1.06 6.46 -2.48
C GLY A 46 -1.18 5.36 -1.42
N ARG A 47 -0.42 4.28 -1.54
CA ARG A 47 -0.38 3.20 -0.55
C ARG A 47 0.21 3.67 0.78
N LEU A 48 1.35 4.37 0.75
CA LEU A 48 1.99 4.90 1.95
C LEU A 48 1.10 5.90 2.67
N SER A 49 0.47 6.81 1.93
CA SER A 49 -0.47 7.78 2.51
C SER A 49 -1.64 7.10 3.21
N ARG A 50 -2.22 6.05 2.61
CA ARG A 50 -3.29 5.26 3.24
C ARG A 50 -2.82 4.54 4.50
N LEU A 51 -1.57 4.06 4.55
CA LEU A 51 -1.01 3.44 5.75
C LEU A 51 -0.88 4.44 6.88
N THR A 52 -0.35 5.64 6.62
CA THR A 52 -0.26 6.71 7.62
C THR A 52 -1.63 7.09 8.14
N THR A 53 -2.62 7.30 7.26
CA THR A 53 -3.99 7.61 7.67
C THR A 53 -4.58 6.49 8.53
N ARG A 54 -4.44 5.22 8.12
CA ARG A 54 -4.95 4.08 8.89
C ARG A 54 -4.30 3.96 10.26
N LEU A 55 -2.99 4.17 10.35
CA LEU A 55 -2.28 4.10 11.62
C LEU A 55 -2.74 5.23 12.55
N ARG A 56 -2.80 6.46 12.03
CA ARG A 56 -3.31 7.62 12.78
C ARG A 56 -4.73 7.39 13.30
N ASP A 57 -5.63 6.92 12.42
CA ASP A 57 -7.01 6.66 12.79
C ASP A 57 -7.11 5.52 13.82
N LEU A 58 -6.21 4.52 13.76
CA LEU A 58 -6.15 3.45 14.75
C LEU A 58 -5.65 3.96 16.10
N LEU A 59 -4.59 4.77 16.13
CA LEU A 59 -4.07 5.36 17.36
C LEU A 59 -5.10 6.29 18.03
N ALA A 60 -5.77 7.13 17.24
CA ALA A 60 -6.88 7.96 17.73
C ALA A 60 -8.01 7.11 18.31
N ARG A 61 -8.29 5.93 17.73
CA ARG A 61 -9.26 5.00 18.30
C ARG A 61 -8.78 4.35 19.57
N ILE A 62 -7.51 3.98 19.70
CA ILE A 62 -6.98 3.40 20.95
C ILE A 62 -7.07 4.41 22.09
N GLU A 63 -6.84 5.69 21.81
CA GLU A 63 -7.03 6.78 22.78
C GLU A 63 -8.50 6.91 23.22
N ILE A 64 -9.46 6.76 22.29
CA ILE A 64 -10.90 6.96 22.54
C ILE A 64 -11.60 5.69 23.08
N GLU A 65 -11.33 4.52 22.49
CA GLU A 65 -12.01 3.22 22.76
C GLU A 65 -11.78 2.69 24.17
N ARG A 66 -10.92 3.33 24.98
CA ARG A 66 -10.92 3.13 26.45
C ARG A 66 -12.28 3.44 27.11
N THR A 67 -13.19 4.13 26.43
CA THR A 67 -14.45 4.60 27.04
C THR A 67 -15.75 4.11 26.39
N LYS A 68 -15.75 3.40 25.25
CA LYS A 68 -17.03 3.00 24.63
C LYS A 68 -16.98 1.73 23.78
N PRO A 69 -17.92 0.78 23.97
CA PRO A 69 -18.01 -0.41 23.15
C PRO A 69 -18.38 -0.09 21.69
N ARG A 70 -17.69 -0.74 20.76
CA ARG A 70 -17.87 -0.59 19.31
C ARG A 70 -19.25 -1.08 18.88
N ARG A 71 -20.10 -0.18 18.38
CA ARG A 71 -21.34 -0.58 17.70
C ARG A 71 -21.00 -1.29 16.37
N VAL A 72 -21.45 -2.53 16.23
CA VAL A 72 -21.36 -3.26 14.96
C VAL A 72 -22.36 -2.64 14.00
N ALA A 73 -21.88 -2.02 12.92
CA ALA A 73 -22.76 -1.51 11.88
C ALA A 73 -23.49 -2.68 11.20
N PRO A 74 -24.81 -2.55 10.91
CA PRO A 74 -25.55 -3.59 10.22
C PRO A 74 -24.94 -3.87 8.84
N PRO A 75 -24.98 -5.13 8.37
CA PRO A 75 -24.41 -5.51 7.08
C PRO A 75 -25.09 -4.73 5.95
N ARG A 76 -24.33 -3.89 5.26
CA ARG A 76 -24.81 -3.22 4.04
C ARG A 76 -24.83 -4.23 2.89
N ALA A 77 -25.93 -4.26 2.15
CA ALA A 77 -26.07 -5.09 0.95
C ALA A 77 -24.93 -4.80 -0.06
N PRO A 78 -24.36 -5.84 -0.70
CA PRO A 78 -23.25 -5.67 -1.63
C PRO A 78 -23.71 -4.90 -2.87
N ARG A 79 -23.13 -3.72 -3.12
CA ARG A 79 -23.31 -3.02 -4.40
C ARG A 79 -22.47 -3.72 -5.47
N LYS A 80 -23.12 -4.21 -6.53
CA LYS A 80 -22.47 -4.80 -7.71
C LYS A 80 -21.86 -3.69 -8.57
N SER A 81 -20.63 -3.30 -8.27
CA SER A 81 -19.83 -2.46 -9.15
C SER A 81 -18.98 -3.35 -10.07
N PRO A 82 -18.90 -3.08 -11.39
CA PRO A 82 -17.98 -3.80 -12.26
C PRO A 82 -16.53 -3.61 -11.76
N PRO A 83 -15.69 -4.66 -11.78
CA PRO A 83 -14.32 -4.58 -11.29
C PRO A 83 -13.51 -3.66 -12.22
N LYS A 84 -13.07 -2.51 -11.69
CA LYS A 84 -12.07 -1.70 -12.39
C LYS A 84 -10.73 -2.44 -12.38
N PRO A 85 -10.02 -2.53 -13.52
CA PRO A 85 -8.66 -3.06 -13.53
C PRO A 85 -7.81 -2.17 -12.63
N THR A 86 -7.37 -2.71 -11.50
CA THR A 86 -6.50 -2.00 -10.58
C THR A 86 -5.07 -2.29 -10.96
N PRO A 87 -4.22 -1.26 -11.14
CA PRO A 87 -2.82 -1.51 -11.44
C PRO A 87 -2.19 -2.25 -10.26
N VAL A 88 -1.51 -3.35 -10.56
CA VAL A 88 -1.01 -4.29 -9.57
C VAL A 88 0.44 -3.94 -9.24
N LEU A 89 0.71 -3.60 -7.98
CA LEU A 89 2.08 -3.44 -7.50
C LEU A 89 2.79 -4.80 -7.51
N PRO A 90 4.11 -4.84 -7.80
CA PRO A 90 4.90 -6.05 -7.67
C PRO A 90 4.72 -6.68 -6.27
N ARG A 91 4.59 -8.01 -6.24
CA ARG A 91 4.35 -8.77 -5.01
C ARG A 91 5.61 -9.40 -4.40
N ARG A 92 6.75 -9.30 -5.08
CA ARG A 92 8.03 -9.87 -4.61
C ARG A 92 8.45 -9.19 -3.31
N PHE A 93 9.09 -9.92 -2.41
CA PHE A 93 9.59 -9.37 -1.16
C PHE A 93 10.75 -8.38 -1.42
N GLY A 94 10.76 -7.23 -0.75
CA GLY A 94 11.85 -6.26 -0.85
C GLY A 94 12.07 -5.64 -2.23
N TRP A 95 11.07 -5.72 -3.13
CA TRP A 95 11.25 -5.38 -4.53
C TRP A 95 11.65 -3.92 -4.78
N ILE A 96 11.36 -3.02 -3.84
CA ILE A 96 11.69 -1.59 -3.98
C ILE A 96 13.19 -1.31 -3.88
N ALA A 97 13.95 -2.20 -3.23
CA ALA A 97 15.39 -2.04 -3.06
C ALA A 97 16.18 -2.11 -4.38
N GLN A 98 15.63 -2.81 -5.39
CA GLN A 98 16.27 -2.95 -6.69
C GLN A 98 16.27 -1.63 -7.50
N PRO A 99 15.12 -0.95 -7.74
CA PRO A 99 15.11 0.34 -8.42
C PRO A 99 15.55 1.51 -7.53
N ILE A 100 15.46 1.38 -6.20
CA ILE A 100 15.76 2.45 -5.24
C ILE A 100 16.67 1.90 -4.15
N PRO A 101 18.00 1.87 -4.36
CA PRO A 101 18.94 1.37 -3.35
C PRO A 101 18.87 2.15 -2.03
N GLU A 102 18.49 3.43 -2.08
CA GLU A 102 18.27 4.29 -0.90
C GLU A 102 17.15 3.74 0.01
N ALA A 103 16.25 2.91 -0.52
CA ALA A 103 15.21 2.25 0.28
C ALA A 103 15.79 1.27 1.31
N ASN A 104 17.02 0.77 1.12
CA ASN A 104 17.70 -0.07 2.12
C ASN A 104 18.02 0.71 3.40
N ALA A 105 18.39 1.99 3.28
CA ALA A 105 18.61 2.85 4.45
C ALA A 105 17.30 3.03 5.23
N HIS A 106 16.19 3.24 4.51
CA HIS A 106 14.86 3.30 5.12
C HIS A 106 14.44 1.98 5.78
N ALA A 107 14.81 0.84 5.18
CA ALA A 107 14.57 -0.47 5.80
C ALA A 107 15.30 -0.60 7.14
N GLN A 108 16.55 -0.14 7.22
CA GLN A 108 17.32 -0.15 8.47
C GLN A 108 16.73 0.78 9.53
N THR A 109 16.34 2.00 9.16
CA THR A 109 15.65 2.93 10.06
C THR A 109 14.35 2.34 10.60
N LEU A 110 13.57 1.67 9.74
CA LEU A 110 12.34 1.01 10.18
C LEU A 110 12.62 -0.18 11.09
N ARG A 111 13.68 -0.97 10.84
CA ARG A 111 14.09 -2.05 11.76
C ARG A 111 14.44 -1.50 13.13
N GLN A 112 15.26 -0.45 13.19
CA GLN A 112 15.62 0.21 14.46
C GLN A 112 14.36 0.69 15.19
N PHE A 113 13.45 1.36 14.49
CA PHE A 113 12.18 1.81 15.04
C PHE A 113 11.32 0.66 15.59
N LEU A 114 11.28 -0.48 14.89
CA LEU A 114 10.55 -1.69 15.34
C LEU A 114 11.21 -2.38 16.53
N CYS A 115 12.52 -2.22 16.73
CA CYS A 115 13.26 -2.74 17.87
C CYS A 115 13.20 -1.82 19.10
N GLU A 116 12.62 -0.62 19.01
CA GLU A 116 12.44 0.25 20.17
C GLU A 116 11.39 -0.36 21.14
N PRO A 117 11.65 -0.34 22.46
CA PRO A 117 10.74 -0.94 23.45
C PRO A 117 9.36 -0.24 23.46
N GLU A 118 9.31 1.06 23.17
CA GLU A 118 8.05 1.80 23.02
C GLU A 118 7.21 1.26 21.85
N THR A 119 7.84 0.96 20.73
CA THR A 119 7.16 0.38 19.56
C THR A 119 6.71 -1.05 19.85
N GLU A 120 7.52 -1.80 20.59
CA GLU A 120 7.18 -3.17 20.98
C GLU A 120 5.98 -3.25 21.90
N THR A 121 6.01 -2.48 22.99
CA THR A 121 4.87 -2.37 23.92
C THR A 121 3.60 -1.91 23.20
N LEU A 122 3.72 -0.98 22.26
CA LEU A 122 2.59 -0.53 21.44
C LEU A 122 2.03 -1.66 20.56
N ILE A 123 2.86 -2.40 19.83
CA ILE A 123 2.43 -3.53 19.00
C ILE A 123 1.83 -4.67 19.84
N ALA A 124 2.41 -4.97 21.00
CA ALA A 124 1.90 -5.97 21.92
C ALA A 124 0.51 -5.57 22.47
N SER A 125 0.30 -4.28 22.74
CA SER A 125 -0.99 -3.75 23.23
C SER A 125 -2.11 -3.81 22.17
N ASP A 126 -1.80 -3.55 20.89
CA ASP A 126 -2.74 -3.71 19.78
C ASP A 126 -2.05 -4.37 18.55
N PRO A 127 -2.24 -5.68 18.36
CA PRO A 127 -1.70 -6.42 17.21
C PRO A 127 -2.17 -5.90 15.83
N ARG A 128 -3.24 -5.09 15.77
CA ARG A 128 -3.69 -4.46 14.51
C ARG A 128 -2.63 -3.49 13.97
N ILE A 129 -1.84 -2.86 14.84
CA ILE A 129 -0.73 -1.99 14.45
C ILE A 129 0.29 -2.80 13.64
N GLY A 130 0.72 -3.95 14.19
CA GLY A 130 1.62 -4.88 13.48
C GLY A 130 1.07 -5.30 12.11
N ARG A 131 -0.23 -5.58 12.01
CA ARG A 131 -0.90 -5.91 10.72
C ARG A 131 -0.86 -4.76 9.71
N ILE A 132 -0.99 -3.51 10.16
CA ILE A 132 -0.86 -2.31 9.30
C ILE A 132 0.59 -2.14 8.81
N LEU A 133 1.58 -2.50 9.62
CA LEU A 133 3.00 -2.39 9.27
C LEU A 133 3.51 -3.51 8.35
N ARG A 134 2.87 -4.69 8.33
CA ARG A 134 3.29 -5.83 7.47
C ARG A 134 3.49 -5.47 5.99
N PRO A 135 2.56 -4.76 5.30
CA PRO A 135 2.75 -4.39 3.91
C PRO A 135 3.97 -3.50 3.67
N LEU A 136 4.30 -2.65 4.64
CA LEU A 136 5.47 -1.77 4.57
C LEU A 136 6.77 -2.58 4.74
N CYS A 137 6.78 -3.53 5.67
CA CYS A 137 7.93 -4.40 5.90
C CYS A 137 8.17 -5.34 4.71
N HIS A 138 7.12 -5.91 4.13
CA HIS A 138 7.23 -6.72 2.90
C HIS A 138 7.73 -5.90 1.71
N LEU A 139 7.27 -4.65 1.59
CA LEU A 139 7.73 -3.72 0.55
C LEU A 139 9.24 -3.46 0.66
N LEU A 140 9.73 -3.21 1.87
CA LEU A 140 11.12 -2.89 2.18
C LEU A 140 12.04 -4.10 2.35
N GLY A 141 11.49 -5.32 2.30
CA GLY A 141 12.30 -6.54 2.46
C GLY A 141 12.77 -6.78 3.89
N ILE A 142 11.99 -6.32 4.87
CA ILE A 142 12.24 -6.57 6.29
C ILE A 142 11.53 -7.87 6.67
N ASP A 143 12.28 -8.80 7.26
CA ASP A 143 11.72 -10.06 7.74
C ASP A 143 10.66 -9.79 8.81
N LEU A 144 9.49 -10.38 8.62
CA LEU A 144 8.34 -10.22 9.47
C LEU A 144 8.47 -11.02 10.78
N THR A 145 9.46 -11.92 10.89
CA THR A 145 9.74 -12.64 12.15
C THR A 145 9.88 -11.70 13.34
N LEU A 146 10.43 -10.50 13.13
CA LEU A 146 10.49 -9.42 14.12
C LEU A 146 9.10 -9.04 14.65
N ILE A 147 8.12 -8.85 13.77
CA ILE A 147 6.75 -8.46 14.15
C ILE A 147 5.99 -9.64 14.74
N TYR A 148 6.19 -10.85 14.21
CA TYR A 148 5.47 -12.03 14.69
C TYR A 148 5.84 -12.42 16.11
N ARG A 149 7.08 -12.18 16.54
CA ARG A 149 7.50 -12.38 17.94
C ARG A 149 6.74 -11.50 18.93
N MET A 150 6.25 -10.35 18.47
CA MET A 150 5.62 -9.31 19.31
C MET A 150 4.10 -9.45 19.39
N ILE A 151 3.49 -10.27 18.52
CA ILE A 151 2.06 -10.55 18.58
C ILE A 151 1.90 -11.75 19.51
N PRO A 152 1.25 -11.60 20.68
CA PRO A 152 1.00 -12.73 21.56
C PRO A 152 0.29 -13.83 20.77
N PRO A 153 0.70 -15.11 20.91
CA PRO A 153 -0.05 -16.21 20.31
C PRO A 153 -1.50 -16.07 20.76
N ALA A 154 -2.44 -16.06 19.81
CA ALA A 154 -3.85 -15.99 20.14
C ALA A 154 -4.14 -17.14 21.11
N HIS A 155 -4.53 -16.82 22.35
CA HIS A 155 -4.77 -17.83 23.35
C HIS A 155 -5.82 -18.79 22.78
N PRO A 156 -5.57 -20.11 22.71
CA PRO A 156 -6.51 -21.06 22.12
C PRO A 156 -7.91 -21.06 22.76
N GLN A 157 -8.07 -20.41 23.92
CA GLN A 157 -9.31 -20.34 24.68
C GLN A 157 -10.35 -19.35 24.13
N ASP A 158 -9.96 -18.40 23.29
CA ASP A 158 -10.91 -17.42 22.70
C ASP A 158 -11.40 -17.82 21.30
N ALA A 159 -10.95 -18.97 20.78
CA ALA A 159 -11.61 -19.53 19.61
C ALA A 159 -13.06 -19.78 20.02
N PRO A 160 -14.06 -19.10 19.40
CA PRO A 160 -15.45 -19.38 19.71
C PRO A 160 -15.61 -20.87 19.50
N GLN A 161 -15.87 -21.61 20.60
CA GLN A 161 -16.18 -23.02 20.53
C GLN A 161 -17.26 -23.11 19.48
N THR A 162 -16.85 -23.57 18.30
CA THR A 162 -17.76 -23.73 17.18
C THR A 162 -18.57 -24.88 17.68
N LYS A 163 -19.69 -24.58 18.35
CA LYS A 163 -20.63 -25.59 18.84
C LYS A 163 -20.75 -26.54 17.67
N PRO A 164 -20.36 -27.83 17.82
CA PRO A 164 -20.34 -28.75 16.70
C PRO A 164 -21.70 -28.63 16.06
N HIS A 165 -21.71 -28.02 14.87
CA HIS A 165 -22.94 -27.77 14.16
C HIS A 165 -23.53 -29.18 14.04
N PRO A 166 -24.73 -29.45 14.58
CA PRO A 166 -25.31 -30.78 14.48
C PRO A 166 -25.21 -31.12 13.01
N LEU A 167 -24.48 -32.19 12.72
CA LEU A 167 -24.40 -32.75 11.39
C LEU A 167 -25.84 -33.13 11.08
N LEU A 168 -26.60 -32.18 10.52
CA LEU A 168 -27.75 -32.46 9.70
C LEU A 168 -27.15 -33.20 8.52
N ARG A 169 -26.98 -34.50 8.77
CA ARG A 169 -26.90 -35.57 7.81
C ARG A 169 -27.90 -35.14 6.75
N ASN A 170 -27.40 -34.67 5.63
CA ASN A 170 -28.19 -34.32 4.48
C ASN A 170 -28.20 -35.61 3.65
N PRO A 171 -29.13 -36.56 3.89
CA PRO A 171 -29.31 -37.64 2.94
C PRO A 171 -29.80 -36.98 1.65
N SER A 172 -29.18 -37.34 0.53
CA SER A 172 -29.53 -36.89 -0.82
C SER A 172 -28.74 -35.68 -1.37
N ILE A 173 -27.42 -35.82 -1.41
CA ILE A 173 -26.67 -35.31 -2.57
C ILE A 173 -27.08 -36.18 -3.76
N LYS A 174 -28.13 -35.77 -4.47
CA LYS A 174 -28.39 -36.31 -5.81
C LYS A 174 -27.17 -35.99 -6.68
N PRO A 175 -26.62 -36.95 -7.44
CA PRO A 175 -25.51 -36.70 -8.34
C PRO A 175 -25.91 -35.57 -9.29
N ARG A 176 -25.13 -34.49 -9.26
CA ARG A 176 -25.30 -33.36 -10.18
C ARG A 176 -25.11 -33.90 -11.60
N PRO A 177 -26.12 -33.87 -12.48
CA PRO A 177 -25.96 -34.35 -13.85
C PRO A 177 -24.85 -33.51 -14.51
N THR A 178 -23.76 -34.18 -14.84
CA THR A 178 -22.68 -33.66 -15.67
C THR A 178 -23.28 -33.36 -17.04
N LYS A 179 -23.73 -32.12 -17.23
CA LYS A 179 -24.08 -31.64 -18.57
C LYS A 179 -22.82 -31.77 -19.44
N PRO A 180 -22.88 -32.47 -20.58
CA PRO A 180 -21.78 -32.49 -21.52
C PRO A 180 -21.49 -31.04 -21.92
N ARG A 181 -20.24 -30.62 -21.71
CA ARG A 181 -19.71 -29.34 -22.19
C ARG A 181 -19.86 -29.37 -23.71
N SER A 182 -20.94 -28.79 -24.24
CA SER A 182 -20.99 -28.51 -25.67
C SER A 182 -19.85 -27.54 -25.94
N ARG A 183 -18.90 -28.00 -26.75
CA ARG A 183 -17.81 -27.18 -27.26
C ARG A 183 -18.47 -26.19 -28.20
N LEU A 184 -18.80 -25.01 -27.69
CA LEU A 184 -19.20 -23.89 -28.54
C LEU A 184 -18.04 -23.66 -29.53
N PRO A 185 -18.28 -23.68 -30.85
CA PRO A 185 -17.24 -23.42 -31.83
C PRO A 185 -16.64 -22.04 -31.55
N LYS A 186 -15.31 -22.00 -31.49
CA LYS A 186 -14.53 -20.78 -31.31
C LYS A 186 -14.89 -19.85 -32.46
N PRO A 187 -15.40 -18.62 -32.20
CA PRO A 187 -15.65 -17.67 -33.28
C PRO A 187 -14.34 -17.40 -34.04
N PRO A 188 -14.39 -17.22 -35.37
CA PRO A 188 -13.23 -16.87 -36.17
C PRO A 188 -12.61 -15.58 -35.62
N ASP A 189 -11.28 -15.61 -35.46
CA ASP A 189 -10.54 -14.45 -34.95
C ASP A 189 -10.81 -13.24 -35.87
N PRO A 190 -11.17 -12.07 -35.31
CA PRO A 190 -11.39 -10.88 -36.12
C PRO A 190 -10.08 -10.50 -36.83
N PRO A 191 -10.12 -10.08 -38.11
CA PRO A 191 -8.93 -9.68 -38.83
C PRO A 191 -8.23 -8.55 -38.07
N LEU A 192 -6.95 -8.74 -37.79
CA LEU A 192 -6.05 -7.74 -37.24
C LEU A 192 -6.07 -6.51 -38.16
N ARG A 193 -6.90 -5.51 -37.83
CA ARG A 193 -6.82 -4.20 -38.46
C ARG A 193 -5.50 -3.58 -38.04
N ALA A 194 -4.53 -3.57 -38.96
CA ALA A 194 -3.31 -2.80 -38.81
C ALA A 194 -3.71 -1.33 -38.55
N PRO A 195 -3.12 -0.67 -37.53
CA PRO A 195 -3.34 0.75 -37.33
C PRO A 195 -2.81 1.49 -38.56
N THR A 196 -3.70 2.20 -39.25
CA THR A 196 -3.34 3.09 -40.35
C THR A 196 -2.37 4.15 -39.84
N LEU A 197 -1.29 4.39 -40.60
CA LEU A 197 -0.23 5.35 -40.28
C LEU A 197 -0.76 6.76 -39.92
N ASP A 198 -1.90 7.15 -40.50
CA ASP A 198 -2.55 8.44 -40.21
C ASP A 198 -3.03 8.58 -38.75
N ALA A 199 -3.39 7.48 -38.09
CA ALA A 199 -3.82 7.51 -36.68
C ALA A 199 -2.63 7.69 -35.72
N ILE A 200 -1.42 7.28 -36.13
CA ILE A 200 -0.20 7.45 -35.34
C ILE A 200 0.28 8.91 -35.44
N GLN A 201 0.16 9.53 -36.62
CA GLN A 201 0.57 10.91 -36.83
C GLN A 201 -0.30 11.91 -36.05
N SER A 202 -1.63 11.72 -36.06
CA SER A 202 -2.56 12.59 -35.32
C SER A 202 -2.37 12.59 -33.79
N LEU A 203 -1.82 11.50 -33.24
CA LEU A 203 -1.56 11.32 -31.81
C LEU A 203 -0.27 12.00 -31.33
N LEU A 204 0.67 12.27 -32.25
CA LEU A 204 1.88 13.03 -31.98
C LEU A 204 1.62 14.54 -31.99
N ASP A 205 0.76 15.02 -32.90
CA ASP A 205 0.50 16.47 -33.05
C ASP A 205 -0.34 17.06 -31.90
N HIS A 206 -1.16 16.26 -31.21
CA HIS A 206 -2.04 16.75 -30.13
C HIS A 206 -1.40 16.81 -28.73
N ASN A 207 -0.19 16.27 -28.52
CA ASN A 207 0.43 16.24 -27.19
C ASN A 207 1.53 17.30 -26.97
N PHE A 208 1.85 18.12 -27.96
CA PHE A 208 2.88 19.16 -27.84
C PHE A 208 2.29 20.57 -27.72
N SER A 209 1.35 20.76 -26.78
CA SER A 209 0.96 22.11 -26.36
C SER A 209 1.92 22.58 -25.25
N PRO A 210 2.73 23.63 -25.46
CA PRO A 210 3.64 24.15 -24.46
C PRO A 210 2.82 24.85 -23.37
N ARG A 211 2.41 24.08 -22.36
CA ARG A 211 1.69 24.63 -21.22
C ARG A 211 2.65 25.54 -20.45
N ALA A 212 2.34 26.83 -20.50
CA ALA A 212 3.02 27.91 -19.82
C ALA A 212 3.43 27.53 -18.39
N GLN A 213 4.69 27.80 -18.06
CA GLN A 213 5.26 27.74 -16.72
C GLN A 213 4.44 28.63 -15.80
N THR A 214 3.54 28.03 -15.03
CA THR A 214 2.97 28.67 -13.86
C THR A 214 4.03 28.66 -12.77
N HIS A 215 4.60 29.83 -12.53
CA HIS A 215 5.43 30.17 -11.38
C HIS A 215 4.77 29.64 -10.09
N ASN A 216 5.42 28.68 -9.42
CA ASN A 216 4.89 28.07 -8.20
C ASN A 216 5.49 28.81 -6.99
N PRO A 217 4.72 29.64 -6.26
CA PRO A 217 5.26 30.55 -5.23
C PRO A 217 5.73 29.84 -3.95
N TRP A 218 5.64 28.51 -3.88
CA TRP A 218 6.01 27.72 -2.71
C TRP A 218 7.40 27.08 -2.79
N PHE A 219 8.16 27.38 -3.84
CA PHE A 219 9.54 26.91 -3.99
C PHE A 219 10.50 28.07 -3.74
N THR A 220 10.63 28.50 -2.49
CA THR A 220 11.79 29.27 -2.05
C THR A 220 12.97 28.31 -1.93
N PRO A 221 14.03 28.43 -2.76
CA PRO A 221 15.26 27.71 -2.50
C PRO A 221 15.82 28.14 -1.13
N PRO A 222 16.38 27.22 -0.33
CA PRO A 222 17.07 27.61 0.89
C PRO A 222 18.25 28.51 0.53
N ASP A 223 18.36 29.66 1.21
CA ASP A 223 19.50 30.56 1.13
C ASP A 223 20.78 29.77 1.41
N PHE A 224 21.56 29.52 0.36
CA PHE A 224 22.94 29.09 0.52
C PHE A 224 23.72 30.28 1.06
N PHE A 225 23.89 30.33 2.38
CA PHE A 225 24.87 31.19 3.02
C PHE A 225 26.25 30.83 2.47
N ILE A 226 26.76 31.66 1.56
CA ILE A 226 28.15 31.65 1.14
C ILE A 226 28.97 32.11 2.34
N VAL A 227 29.57 31.15 3.05
CA VAL A 227 30.59 31.43 4.06
C VAL A 227 31.86 31.85 3.31
N HIS A 228 32.20 33.13 3.37
CA HIS A 228 33.50 33.61 2.93
C HIS A 228 34.57 33.13 3.93
N PRO A 229 35.64 32.46 3.48
CA PRO A 229 36.81 32.24 4.32
C PRO A 229 37.56 33.56 4.53
N LYS A 230 38.01 33.78 5.77
CA LYS A 230 39.00 34.80 6.13
C LYS A 230 40.40 34.35 5.76
#